data_AF-A0AAE4FPK7-F1
#
_entry.id   AF-A0AAE4FPK7-F1
#
_cell.length_a   1.000
_cell.length_b   1.000
_cell.length_c   1.000
_cell.angle_alpha   90.00
_cell.angle_beta   90.00
_cell.angle_gamma   90.00
#
_symmetry.space_group_name_H-M   'P 1'
#
loop_
_entity.id
_entity.type
_entity.pdbx_description
1 polymer ?
#
loop_
_entity_poly.entity_id
_entity_poly.type
_entity_poly.pdbx_seq_one_letter_code
_entity_poly.pdbx_strand_id
1 'polypeptide(L)'
;MNIFVSDTLQNLKNGLKEKGYSIYNDNNYDVIICDLKEDMLIDKYLNNNKKNTDILIIDSAGKTIDEIENILNIRINDCII
;
A
#
# COMPACT_ATOMS: atom_id res chain seq x y z
N MET A 1 -7.30 1.55 8.05
CA MET A 1 -6.43 1.90 6.92
C MET A 1 -6.64 0.88 5.82
N ASN A 2 -7.10 1.31 4.66
CA ASN A 2 -7.35 0.47 3.50
C ASN A 2 -6.08 0.42 2.64
N ILE A 3 -5.50 -0.76 2.46
CA ILE A 3 -4.25 -0.92 1.72
C ILE A 3 -4.53 -1.56 0.38
N PHE A 4 -4.07 -0.91 -0.69
CA PHE A 4 -3.91 -1.52 -2.00
C PHE A 4 -2.49 -2.05 -2.14
N VAL A 5 -2.34 -3.26 -2.68
CA VAL A 5 -1.05 -3.84 -3.05
C VAL A 5 -1.14 -4.27 -4.51
N SER A 6 -0.16 -3.84 -5.31
CA SER A 6 -0.05 -4.19 -6.73
C SER A 6 -0.15 -5.70 -6.93
N ASP A 7 -0.80 -6.12 -8.03
CA ASP A 7 -1.06 -7.53 -8.31
C ASP A 7 0.23 -8.33 -8.57
N THR A 8 1.33 -7.66 -8.90
CA THR A 8 2.68 -8.22 -9.07
C THR A 8 3.32 -8.64 -7.74
N LEU A 9 2.83 -8.15 -6.60
CA LEU A 9 3.43 -8.31 -5.28
C LEU A 9 2.68 -9.31 -4.38
N GLN A 10 2.33 -10.49 -4.90
CA GLN A 10 1.49 -11.46 -4.16
C GLN A 10 2.09 -11.92 -2.83
N ASN A 11 3.41 -12.10 -2.75
CA ASN A 11 4.08 -12.48 -1.50
C ASN A 11 3.88 -11.41 -0.42
N LEU A 12 4.02 -10.14 -0.78
CA LEU A 12 3.79 -9.02 0.13
C LEU A 12 2.32 -8.92 0.54
N LYS A 13 1.40 -9.11 -0.42
CA LYS A 13 -0.04 -9.13 -0.18
C LYS A 13 -0.45 -10.20 0.84
N ASN A 14 0.13 -11.40 0.73
CA ASN A 14 -0.15 -12.49 1.66
C ASN A 14 0.47 -12.23 3.03
N GLY A 15 1.74 -11.80 3.09
CA GLY A 15 2.41 -11.48 4.35
C GLY A 15 1.68 -10.39 5.15
N LEU A 16 1.21 -9.33 4.49
CA LEU A 16 0.42 -8.29 5.16
C LEU A 16 -0.94 -8.80 5.67
N LYS A 17 -1.61 -9.67 4.92
CA LYS A 17 -2.86 -10.31 5.39
C LYS A 17 -2.63 -11.18 6.62
N GLU A 18 -1.55 -11.96 6.65
CA GLU A 18 -1.18 -12.80 7.79
C GLU A 18 -0.90 -11.94 9.05
N LYS A 19 -0.39 -10.73 8.86
CA LYS A 19 -0.20 -9.74 9.94
C LYS A 19 -1.48 -8.98 10.33
N GLY A 20 -2.62 -9.27 9.70
CA GLY A 20 -3.93 -8.70 10.06
C GLY A 20 -4.30 -7.42 9.30
N TYR A 21 -3.53 -7.01 8.29
CA TYR A 21 -3.90 -5.87 7.46
C TYR A 21 -5.05 -6.19 6.51
N SER A 22 -5.97 -5.25 6.38
CA SER A 22 -7.08 -5.33 5.42
C SER A 22 -6.60 -4.85 4.05
N ILE A 23 -6.36 -5.80 3.14
CA ILE A 23 -5.98 -5.52 1.75
C ILE A 23 -7.21 -5.50 0.86
N TYR A 24 -7.42 -4.39 0.14
CA TYR A 24 -8.58 -4.16 -0.70
C TYR A 24 -8.19 -4.13 -2.18
N ASN A 25 -9.12 -4.54 -3.04
CA ASN A 25 -9.05 -4.32 -4.50
C ASN A 25 -10.08 -3.26 -4.96
N ASP A 26 -10.76 -2.61 -4.02
CA ASP A 26 -11.81 -1.62 -4.25
C ASP A 26 -11.26 -0.20 -4.26
N ASN A 27 -11.86 0.67 -5.06
CA ASN A 27 -11.47 2.05 -5.38
C ASN A 27 -11.32 3.07 -4.20
N ASN A 28 -11.06 2.67 -2.97
CA ASN A 28 -10.97 3.55 -1.81
C ASN A 28 -9.84 3.10 -0.87
N TYR A 29 -8.62 3.57 -1.16
CA TYR A 29 -7.40 3.18 -0.45
C TYR A 29 -6.75 4.37 0.24
N ASP A 30 -6.15 4.10 1.39
CA ASP A 30 -5.29 5.03 2.14
C ASP A 30 -3.82 4.87 1.76
N VAL A 31 -3.44 3.65 1.37
CA VAL A 31 -2.06 3.29 1.02
C VAL A 31 -2.04 2.52 -0.29
N ILE A 32 -1.09 2.85 -1.15
CA ILE A 32 -0.75 2.11 -2.37
C ILE A 32 0.66 1.55 -2.18
N ILE A 33 0.80 0.23 -2.32
CA ILE A 33 2.09 -0.45 -2.29
C ILE A 33 2.35 -1.09 -3.66
N CYS A 34 3.41 -0.67 -4.32
CA CYS A 34 3.74 -1.08 -5.69
C CYS A 34 5.26 -1.06 -5.90
N ASP A 35 5.74 -1.73 -6.95
CA ASP A 35 7.12 -1.55 -7.42
C ASP A 35 7.11 -0.45 -8.48
N LEU A 36 7.69 0.72 -8.23
CA LEU A 36 7.60 1.84 -9.17
C LEU A 36 8.31 1.58 -10.52
N LYS A 37 9.23 0.62 -10.58
CA LYS A 37 9.96 0.30 -11.83
C LYS A 37 9.21 -0.74 -12.65
N GLU A 38 8.69 -1.79 -12.00
CA GLU A 38 7.91 -2.83 -12.70
C GLU A 38 6.48 -2.38 -12.98
N ASP A 39 5.88 -1.66 -12.03
CA ASP A 39 4.55 -1.08 -12.16
C ASP A 39 4.67 0.31 -12.78
N MET A 40 4.86 0.38 -14.11
CA MET A 40 4.77 1.61 -14.92
C MET A 40 3.37 2.29 -14.87
N LEU A 41 2.50 1.87 -13.96
CA LEU A 41 1.06 2.14 -13.90
C LEU A 41 0.62 2.76 -12.58
N ILE A 42 1.50 3.48 -11.87
CA ILE A 42 1.08 4.23 -10.66
C ILE A 42 -0.15 5.10 -10.93
N ASP A 43 -0.21 5.73 -12.11
CA ASP A 43 -1.34 6.53 -12.58
C ASP A 43 -2.64 5.73 -12.65
N LYS A 44 -2.58 4.43 -13.01
CA LYS A 44 -3.75 3.54 -12.99
C LYS A 44 -4.27 3.37 -11.55
N TYR A 45 -3.38 3.19 -10.58
CA TYR A 45 -3.78 2.99 -9.19
C TYR A 45 -4.32 4.26 -8.55
N LEU A 46 -3.72 5.40 -8.88
CA LEU A 46 -4.20 6.72 -8.45
C LEU A 46 -5.56 7.05 -9.06
N ASN A 47 -5.72 6.90 -10.38
CA ASN A 47 -6.99 7.16 -11.06
C ASN A 47 -8.13 6.23 -10.61
N ASN A 48 -7.80 5.01 -10.19
CA ASN A 48 -8.77 4.08 -9.65
C ASN A 48 -9.18 4.40 -8.20
N ASN A 49 -8.46 5.26 -7.48
CA ASN A 49 -8.76 5.60 -6.10
C ASN A 49 -9.66 6.84 -5.99
N LYS A 50 -10.91 6.64 -5.56
CA LYS A 50 -11.90 7.71 -5.34
C LYS A 50 -11.52 8.66 -4.19
N LYS A 51 -10.62 8.26 -3.29
CA LYS A 51 -10.23 9.07 -2.13
C LYS A 51 -9.39 10.29 -2.54
N ASN A 52 -8.66 10.24 -3.66
CA ASN A 52 -7.90 11.29 -4.36
C ASN A 52 -7.04 12.29 -3.53
N THR A 53 -6.96 12.14 -2.21
CA THR A 53 -6.24 12.99 -1.25
C THR A 53 -5.70 12.12 -0.11
N ASP A 54 -4.57 12.52 0.47
CA ASP A 54 -3.90 11.85 1.61
C ASP A 54 -3.52 10.37 1.40
N ILE A 55 -3.23 9.98 0.15
CA ILE A 55 -2.75 8.63 -0.17
C ILE A 55 -1.26 8.52 0.12
N LEU A 56 -0.86 7.52 0.91
CA LEU A 56 0.54 7.14 1.06
C LEU A 56 0.93 6.18 -0.07
N ILE A 57 1.98 6.49 -0.82
CA ILE A 57 2.54 5.59 -1.84
C ILE A 57 3.84 5.02 -1.29
N ILE A 58 3.97 3.69 -1.30
CA ILE A 58 5.16 2.97 -0.84
C ILE A 58 5.73 2.20 -2.02
N ASP A 59 6.94 2.56 -2.43
CA ASP A 59 7.74 1.75 -3.34
C ASP A 59 8.28 0.53 -2.60
N SER A 60 7.80 -0.66 -2.96
CA SER A 60 8.19 -1.91 -2.32
C SER A 60 9.49 -2.51 -2.86
N ALA A 61 10.04 -1.95 -3.94
CA ALA A 61 11.26 -2.48 -4.56
C ALA A 61 12.38 -2.64 -3.51
N GLY A 62 12.77 -3.90 -3.26
CA GLY A 62 13.81 -4.25 -2.30
C GLY A 62 13.45 -4.09 -0.82
N LYS A 63 12.17 -3.91 -0.47
CA LYS A 63 11.70 -3.83 0.93
C LYS A 63 11.12 -5.15 1.41
N THR A 64 11.42 -5.48 2.65
CA THR A 64 10.83 -6.60 3.38
C THR A 64 9.44 -6.26 3.92
N ILE A 65 8.65 -7.27 4.28
CA ILE A 65 7.33 -7.08 4.92
C ILE A 65 7.46 -6.25 6.21
N ASP A 66 8.50 -6.47 7.01
CA ASP A 66 8.71 -5.78 8.28
C ASP A 66 9.06 -4.29 8.07
N GLU A 67 9.83 -3.96 7.03
CA GLU A 67 10.10 -2.56 6.67
C GLU A 67 8.84 -1.84 6.20
N ILE A 68 7.99 -2.52 5.42
CA ILE A 68 6.69 -2.00 4.99
C ILE A 68 5.79 -1.77 6.21
N GLU A 69 5.72 -2.73 7.14
CA GLU A 69 4.95 -2.63 8.38
C GLU A 69 5.39 -1.44 9.24
N ASN A 70 6.70 -1.21 9.37
CA ASN A 70 7.21 -0.05 10.09
C ASN A 70 6.75 1.28 9.48
N ILE A 71 6.78 1.40 8.14
CA ILE A 71 6.29 2.60 7.44
C ILE A 71 4.79 2.80 7.70
N LEU A 72 4.00 1.73 7.65
CA LEU A 72 2.57 1.75 7.94
C LEU A 72 2.28 2.20 9.38
N ASN A 73 3.06 1.73 10.35
CA ASN A 73 2.88 2.06 11.76
C ASN A 73 3.27 3.51 12.07
N ILE A 74 4.31 4.06 11.43
CA ILE A 74 4.65 5.49 11.56
C ILE A 74 3.49 6.35 11.08
N ARG A 75 2.91 6.05 9.91
CA ARG A 75 1.75 6.77 9.36
C ARG A 75 0.55 6.73 10.31
N ILE A 76 0.26 5.58 10.93
CA ILE A 76 -0.83 5.45 11.90
C ILE A 76 -0.57 6.35 13.12
N ASN A 77 0.66 6.34 13.64
CA ASN A 77 1.02 7.13 14.81
C ASN A 77 1.03 8.64 14.53
N ASP A 78 1.42 9.07 13.33
CA ASP A 78 1.35 10.47 12.90
C ASP A 78 -0.11 10.98 12.80
N CYS A 79 -1.09 10.10 12.62
CA CYS A 79 -2.51 10.44 12.63
C CYS A 79 -3.13 10.48 14.04
N ILE A 80 -2.40 10.06 15.08
CA ILE A 80 -2.83 10.15 16.49
C ILE A 80 -2.09 11.34 17.11
N ILE A 81 -2.47 12.56 16.74
CA ILE A 81 -2.00 13.80 17.37
C ILE A 81 -3.19 14.75 17.54
#